data_AF-A0A3B9NZH2-F1
#
_entry.id   AF-A0A3B9NZH2-F1
#
_cell.length_a   1.000
_cell.length_b   1.000
_cell.length_c   1.000
_cell.angle_alpha   90.00
_cell.angle_beta   90.00
_cell.angle_gamma   90.00
#
_symmetry.space_group_name_H-M   'P 1'
#
loop_
_entity.id
_entity.type
_entity.pdbx_description
1 polymer ?
#
loop_
_entity_poly.entity_id
_entity_poly.type
_entity_poly.pdbx_seq_one_letter_code
_entity_poly.pdbx_strand_id
1 'polypeptide(L)'
;MSDKSNLPAIRQQVTELVLAGSTKHAEEAISETAEKFGDLAVVEVLNTLEPHVASLHLSAFDGGKMSLATMLIPPKAWAESLAYFAATWDEDWIEDEPEVLAESLFAHIHGVVFSADDEERRAELLHEALATDWGTTAFAVLFSTAAEEIIEIANEIYARGAHNSGPTTSDHDVIPLA
;
A
#
# COMPACT_ATOMS: atom_id res chain seq x y z
N MET A 1 13.50 28.01 -0.45
CA MET A 1 12.24 27.51 -1.03
C MET A 1 12.57 27.12 -2.46
N SER A 2 13.03 25.89 -2.67
CA SER A 2 13.26 25.36 -4.03
C SER A 2 11.91 25.22 -4.72
N ASP A 3 11.86 25.64 -5.98
CA ASP A 3 10.66 25.78 -6.78
C ASP A 3 9.83 24.49 -6.85
N LYS A 4 8.60 24.55 -6.31
CA LYS A 4 7.51 23.58 -6.55
C LYS A 4 7.09 23.47 -8.03
N SER A 5 7.77 24.19 -8.93
CA SER A 5 7.58 24.24 -10.39
C SER A 5 7.45 22.85 -11.03
N ASN A 6 8.17 21.85 -10.52
CA ASN A 6 8.28 20.55 -11.18
C ASN A 6 7.37 19.46 -10.57
N LEU A 7 6.75 19.69 -9.40
CA LEU A 7 5.90 18.69 -8.76
C LEU A 7 4.68 18.29 -9.61
N PRO A 8 4.00 19.22 -10.33
CA PRO A 8 2.92 18.82 -11.22
C PRO A 8 3.37 17.90 -12.37
N ALA A 9 4.57 18.13 -12.92
CA ALA A 9 5.13 17.29 -13.98
C ALA A 9 5.51 15.91 -13.46
N ILE A 10 6.08 15.83 -12.24
CA ILE A 10 6.39 14.56 -11.57
C ILE A 10 5.11 13.78 -11.28
N ARG A 11 4.06 14.43 -10.75
CA ARG A 11 2.75 13.80 -10.54
C ARG A 11 2.21 13.22 -11.85
N GLN A 12 2.25 13.98 -12.93
CA GLN A 12 1.79 13.51 -14.24
C GLN A 12 2.59 12.30 -14.71
N GLN A 13 3.92 12.35 -14.61
CA GLN A 13 4.80 11.24 -14.97
C GLN A 13 4.48 9.97 -14.16
N VAL A 14 4.38 10.07 -12.83
CA VAL A 14 4.04 8.94 -11.96
C VAL A 14 2.67 8.38 -12.34
N THR A 15 1.68 9.24 -12.57
CA THR A 15 0.33 8.83 -12.98
C THR A 15 0.35 8.05 -14.30
N GLU A 16 1.01 8.58 -15.33
CA GLU A 16 1.11 7.94 -16.64
C GLU A 16 1.82 6.58 -16.56
N LEU A 17 2.87 6.48 -15.76
CA LEU A 17 3.61 5.22 -15.56
C LEU A 17 2.77 4.16 -14.84
N VAL A 18 2.05 4.53 -13.78
CA VAL A 18 1.15 3.61 -13.07
C VAL A 18 0.04 3.13 -14.00
N LEU A 19 -0.62 4.04 -14.72
CA LEU A 19 -1.69 3.68 -15.65
C LEU A 19 -1.21 2.84 -16.84
N ALA A 20 0.07 2.96 -17.21
CA ALA A 20 0.70 2.10 -18.21
C ALA A 20 1.12 0.72 -17.66
N GLY A 21 0.85 0.40 -16.39
CA GLY A 21 1.27 -0.83 -15.72
C GLY A 21 2.77 -0.86 -15.39
N SER A 22 3.44 0.30 -15.47
CA SER A 22 4.89 0.45 -15.30
C SER A 22 5.24 0.92 -13.88
N THR A 23 4.75 0.20 -12.88
CA THR A 23 4.86 0.53 -11.44
C THR A 23 6.30 0.66 -10.96
N LYS A 24 7.21 -0.18 -11.47
CA LYS A 24 8.65 -0.06 -11.16
C LYS A 24 9.25 1.29 -11.58
N HIS A 25 8.93 1.77 -12.78
CA HIS A 25 9.43 3.07 -13.23
C HIS A 25 8.73 4.23 -12.49
N ALA A 26 7.48 4.04 -12.05
CA ALA A 26 6.81 5.00 -11.18
C ALA A 26 7.54 5.12 -9.82
N GLU A 27 7.96 3.99 -9.25
CA GLU A 27 8.76 3.94 -8.02
C GLU A 27 10.15 4.57 -8.21
N GLU A 28 10.81 4.35 -9.35
CA GLU A 28 12.08 5.01 -9.71
C GLU A 28 11.89 6.53 -9.80
N ALA A 29 10.80 7.01 -10.40
CA ALA A 29 10.48 8.44 -10.47
C ALA A 29 10.23 9.05 -9.07
N ILE A 30 9.59 8.30 -8.17
CA ILE A 30 9.43 8.70 -6.76
C ILE A 30 10.78 8.75 -6.05
N SER A 31 11.63 7.74 -6.24
CA SER A 31 12.97 7.68 -5.65
C SER A 31 13.83 8.86 -6.09
N GLU A 32 13.85 9.17 -7.39
CA GLU A 32 14.55 10.35 -7.91
C GLU A 32 13.99 11.66 -7.34
N THR A 33 12.68 11.72 -7.09
CA THR A 33 12.03 12.88 -6.48
C THR A 33 12.49 13.06 -5.04
N ALA A 34 12.58 11.98 -4.26
CA ALA A 34 13.14 12.01 -2.92
C ALA A 34 14.61 12.47 -2.94
N GLU A 35 15.43 11.93 -3.83
CA GLU A 35 16.85 12.30 -3.95
C GLU A 35 17.04 13.78 -4.30
N LYS A 36 16.20 14.33 -5.19
CA LYS A 36 16.33 15.71 -5.70
C LYS A 36 15.66 16.75 -4.80
N PHE A 37 14.53 16.41 -4.19
CA PHE A 37 13.63 17.37 -3.53
C PHE A 37 13.26 16.99 -2.09
N GLY A 38 13.63 15.79 -1.63
CA GLY A 38 13.36 15.27 -0.28
C GLY A 38 11.99 14.60 -0.14
N ASP A 39 11.81 13.86 0.97
CA ASP A 39 10.61 13.05 1.22
C ASP A 39 9.32 13.87 1.25
N LEU A 40 9.36 15.11 1.73
CA LEU A 40 8.19 16.00 1.73
C LEU A 40 7.65 16.28 0.32
N ALA A 41 8.52 16.28 -0.70
CA ALA A 41 8.09 16.43 -2.08
C ALA A 41 7.38 15.16 -2.58
N VAL A 42 7.84 13.99 -2.15
CA VAL A 42 7.16 12.71 -2.44
C VAL A 42 5.78 12.68 -1.80
N VAL A 43 5.68 13.07 -0.52
CA VAL A 43 4.40 13.20 0.18
C VAL A 43 3.45 14.12 -0.58
N GLU A 44 3.92 15.28 -1.07
CA GLU A 44 3.11 16.21 -1.85
C GLU A 44 2.65 15.61 -3.20
N VAL A 45 3.51 14.84 -3.88
CA VAL A 45 3.11 14.11 -5.10
C VAL A 45 2.05 13.06 -4.81
N LEU A 46 2.29 12.18 -3.82
CA LEU A 46 1.37 11.11 -3.43
C LEU A 46 0.01 11.65 -2.97
N ASN A 47 -0.01 12.78 -2.25
CA ASN A 47 -1.24 13.44 -1.80
C ASN A 47 -2.11 14.00 -2.94
N THR A 48 -1.58 14.05 -4.17
CA THR A 48 -2.30 14.59 -5.35
C THR A 48 -2.64 13.51 -6.37
N LEU A 49 -2.30 12.25 -6.11
CA LEU A 49 -2.72 11.14 -6.95
C LEU A 49 -4.23 10.93 -6.81
N GLU A 50 -4.87 10.59 -7.92
CA GLU A 50 -6.27 10.16 -7.88
C GLU A 50 -6.36 8.81 -7.14
N PRO A 51 -7.45 8.54 -6.38
CA PRO A 51 -7.56 7.33 -5.56
C PRO A 51 -7.33 6.02 -6.33
N HIS A 52 -7.80 5.94 -7.58
CA HIS A 52 -7.59 4.78 -8.45
C HIS A 52 -6.13 4.57 -8.84
N VAL A 53 -5.37 5.65 -9.05
CA VAL A 53 -3.94 5.59 -9.37
C VAL A 53 -3.15 5.15 -8.15
N ALA A 54 -3.44 5.76 -6.99
CA ALA A 54 -2.83 5.36 -5.73
C ALA A 54 -3.12 3.87 -5.43
N SER A 55 -4.36 3.44 -5.65
CA SER A 55 -4.77 2.05 -5.46
C SER A 55 -3.98 1.09 -6.36
N LEU A 56 -3.96 1.33 -7.68
CA LEU A 56 -3.18 0.52 -8.62
C LEU A 56 -1.68 0.50 -8.30
N HIS A 57 -1.15 1.62 -7.82
CA HIS A 57 0.26 1.69 -7.49
C HIS A 57 0.58 0.83 -6.26
N LEU A 58 -0.21 0.95 -5.19
CA LEU A 58 0.05 0.30 -3.91
C LEU A 58 -0.26 -1.20 -3.95
N SER A 59 -1.26 -1.62 -4.74
CA SER A 59 -1.59 -3.05 -4.91
C SER A 59 -0.61 -3.79 -5.83
N ALA A 60 0.28 -3.08 -6.53
CA ALA A 60 1.24 -3.68 -7.45
C ALA A 60 2.55 -4.14 -6.80
N PHE A 61 2.74 -3.83 -5.52
CA PHE A 61 3.89 -4.31 -4.74
C PHE A 61 3.48 -5.56 -3.95
N ASP A 62 4.42 -6.45 -3.66
CA ASP A 62 4.17 -7.71 -2.97
C ASP A 62 4.01 -7.56 -1.44
N GLY A 63 3.76 -6.35 -0.93
CA GLY A 63 3.68 -6.05 0.51
C GLY A 63 4.98 -6.21 1.31
N GLY A 64 6.00 -6.86 0.74
CA GLY A 64 7.32 -7.13 1.33
C GLY A 64 8.42 -6.19 0.81
N LYS A 65 8.26 -5.59 -0.37
CA LYS A 65 9.17 -4.56 -0.89
C LYS A 65 8.95 -3.21 -0.22
N MET A 66 10.03 -2.62 0.28
CA MET A 66 10.08 -1.24 0.77
C MET A 66 9.90 -0.26 -0.41
N SER A 67 8.66 0.03 -0.77
CA SER A 67 8.31 1.12 -1.69
C SER A 67 8.29 2.45 -0.91
N LEU A 68 8.90 3.48 -1.46
CA LEU A 68 8.75 4.85 -0.95
C LEU A 68 7.30 5.31 -1.00
N ALA A 69 6.51 4.83 -1.97
CA ALA A 69 5.08 5.11 -1.99
C ALA A 69 4.39 4.54 -0.75
N THR A 70 4.68 3.29 -0.37
CA THR A 70 4.06 2.70 0.83
C THR A 70 4.56 3.35 2.12
N MET A 71 5.85 3.71 2.19
CA MET A 71 6.45 4.36 3.36
C MET A 71 6.03 5.82 3.53
N LEU A 72 5.69 6.54 2.44
CA LEU A 72 5.48 7.99 2.48
C LEU A 72 4.04 8.42 2.18
N ILE A 73 3.15 7.50 1.81
CA ILE A 73 1.78 7.89 1.49
C ILE A 73 1.07 8.57 2.67
N PRO A 74 0.40 9.71 2.45
CA PRO A 74 -0.43 10.34 3.47
C PRO A 74 -1.60 9.44 3.90
N PRO A 75 -2.02 9.46 5.18
CA PRO A 75 -3.13 8.65 5.68
C PRO A 75 -4.41 8.80 4.87
N LYS A 76 -4.78 10.04 4.54
CA LYS A 76 -5.99 10.33 3.76
C LYS A 76 -5.92 9.76 2.34
N ALA A 77 -4.80 9.93 1.64
CA ALA A 77 -4.63 9.42 0.29
C ALA A 77 -4.67 7.88 0.27
N TRP A 78 -4.09 7.24 1.28
CA TRP A 78 -4.16 5.79 1.44
C TRP A 78 -5.61 5.33 1.72
N ALA A 79 -6.30 5.95 2.67
CA ALA A 79 -7.69 5.63 2.98
C ALA A 79 -8.62 5.78 1.77
N GLU A 80 -8.48 6.85 0.98
CA GLU A 80 -9.23 7.06 -0.25
C GLU A 80 -8.90 6.00 -1.30
N SER A 81 -7.64 5.58 -1.42
CA SER A 81 -7.23 4.51 -2.33
C SER A 81 -7.81 3.14 -1.94
N LEU A 82 -7.83 2.81 -0.64
CA LEU A 82 -8.44 1.58 -0.12
C LEU A 82 -9.95 1.58 -0.34
N ALA A 83 -10.59 2.73 -0.08
CA ALA A 83 -12.03 2.88 -0.30
C ALA A 83 -12.39 2.72 -1.78
N TYR A 84 -11.59 3.28 -2.69
CA TYR A 84 -11.75 3.07 -4.13
C TYR A 84 -11.60 1.60 -4.51
N PHE A 85 -10.54 0.95 -4.02
CA PHE A 85 -10.27 -0.46 -4.30
C PHE A 85 -11.48 -1.33 -3.89
N ALA A 86 -11.95 -1.16 -2.64
CA ALA A 86 -13.11 -1.89 -2.13
C ALA A 86 -14.42 -1.60 -2.88
N ALA A 87 -14.59 -0.38 -3.37
CA ALA A 87 -15.81 0.02 -4.08
C ALA A 87 -15.85 -0.44 -5.56
N THR A 88 -14.74 -0.97 -6.10
CA THR A 88 -14.60 -1.28 -7.53
C THR A 88 -14.41 -2.76 -7.85
N TRP A 89 -14.50 -3.64 -6.84
CA TRP A 89 -14.48 -5.08 -7.07
C TRP A 89 -15.66 -5.53 -7.92
N ASP A 90 -15.35 -6.37 -8.91
CA ASP A 90 -16.36 -7.10 -9.65
C ASP A 90 -16.84 -8.31 -8.82
N GLU A 91 -18.10 -8.71 -8.99
CA GLU A 91 -18.65 -9.93 -8.37
C GLU A 91 -17.84 -11.15 -8.80
N ASP A 92 -17.38 -11.18 -10.05
CA ASP A 92 -16.52 -12.23 -10.60
C ASP A 92 -15.20 -12.38 -9.81
N TRP A 93 -14.58 -11.28 -9.37
CA TRP A 93 -13.34 -11.35 -8.56
C TRP A 93 -13.58 -11.91 -7.16
N ILE A 94 -14.76 -11.66 -6.61
CA ILE A 94 -15.13 -12.14 -5.27
C ILE A 94 -15.48 -13.63 -5.30
N GLU A 95 -16.12 -14.09 -6.38
CA GLU A 95 -16.60 -15.48 -6.49
C GLU A 95 -15.57 -16.43 -7.12
N ASP A 96 -14.87 -16.00 -8.19
CA ASP A 96 -14.04 -16.87 -9.00
C ASP A 96 -12.54 -16.81 -8.63
N GLU A 97 -12.05 -15.67 -8.15
CA GLU A 97 -10.62 -15.46 -7.82
C GLU A 97 -10.41 -14.76 -6.46
N PRO A 98 -11.01 -15.25 -5.35
CA PRO A 98 -10.92 -14.60 -4.04
C PRO A 98 -9.49 -14.52 -3.50
N GLU A 99 -8.58 -15.42 -3.91
CA GLU A 99 -7.17 -15.41 -3.54
C GLU A 99 -6.42 -14.23 -4.18
N VAL A 100 -6.73 -13.88 -5.44
CA VAL A 100 -6.12 -12.74 -6.14
C VAL A 100 -6.53 -11.43 -5.47
N LEU A 101 -7.79 -11.36 -5.05
CA LEU A 101 -8.31 -10.25 -4.27
C LEU A 101 -7.63 -10.16 -2.89
N ALA A 102 -7.46 -11.30 -2.21
CA ALA A 102 -6.77 -11.36 -0.93
C ALA A 102 -5.31 -10.91 -1.04
N GLU A 103 -4.58 -11.36 -2.06
CA GLU A 103 -3.19 -10.99 -2.32
C GLU A 103 -3.05 -9.49 -2.63
N SER A 104 -3.96 -8.94 -3.43
CA SER A 104 -3.97 -7.50 -3.75
C SER A 104 -4.28 -6.64 -2.52
N LEU A 105 -5.20 -7.08 -1.66
CA LEU A 105 -5.46 -6.43 -0.38
C LEU A 105 -4.29 -6.57 0.59
N PHE A 106 -3.65 -7.73 0.62
CA PHE A 106 -2.46 -7.97 1.41
C PHE A 106 -1.36 -6.99 0.98
N ALA A 107 -1.02 -6.91 -0.29
CA ALA A 107 -0.09 -5.92 -0.84
C ALA A 107 -0.38 -4.48 -0.39
N HIS A 108 -1.63 -4.04 -0.59
CA HIS A 108 -2.05 -2.66 -0.35
C HIS A 108 -2.14 -2.30 1.14
N ILE A 109 -2.54 -3.25 1.99
CA ILE A 109 -2.66 -3.04 3.45
C ILE A 109 -1.35 -3.36 4.16
N HIS A 110 -0.79 -4.54 3.93
CA HIS A 110 0.40 -5.02 4.62
C HIS A 110 1.61 -4.12 4.35
N GLY A 111 1.85 -3.82 3.08
CA GLY A 111 2.99 -3.01 2.65
C GLY A 111 3.00 -1.59 3.22
N VAL A 112 1.87 -1.09 3.74
CA VAL A 112 1.73 0.23 4.36
C VAL A 112 1.71 0.15 5.89
N VAL A 113 0.97 -0.82 6.45
CA VAL A 113 0.83 -0.96 7.91
C VAL A 113 2.10 -1.48 8.57
N PHE A 114 2.76 -2.46 7.94
CA PHE A 114 3.90 -3.16 8.54
C PHE A 114 5.25 -2.65 8.03
N SER A 115 5.30 -1.80 7.00
CA SER A 115 6.51 -1.08 6.63
C SER A 115 6.83 0.11 7.57
N ALA A 116 5.91 0.44 8.48
CA ALA A 116 6.05 1.58 9.38
C ALA A 116 6.45 1.10 10.80
N ASP A 117 7.73 1.24 11.12
CA ASP A 117 8.26 1.07 12.49
C ASP A 117 7.69 2.12 13.47
N ASP A 118 7.04 3.16 12.94
CA ASP A 118 6.40 4.24 13.67
C ASP A 118 4.96 3.87 14.08
N GLU A 119 4.76 3.64 15.38
CA GLU A 119 3.46 3.29 15.95
C GLU A 119 2.42 4.40 15.83
N GLU A 120 2.84 5.67 15.90
CA GLU A 120 1.94 6.82 15.81
C GLU A 120 1.43 6.96 14.38
N ARG A 121 2.33 6.88 13.40
CA ARG A 121 1.96 6.87 11.99
C ARG A 121 1.02 5.72 11.64
N ARG A 122 1.31 4.52 12.15
CA ARG A 122 0.45 3.35 11.94
C ARG A 122 -0.95 3.57 12.51
N ALA A 123 -1.05 4.19 13.69
CA ALA A 123 -2.33 4.53 14.28
C ALA A 123 -3.10 5.56 13.45
N GLU A 124 -2.43 6.59 12.91
CA GLU A 124 -3.05 7.59 12.02
C GLU A 124 -3.58 6.97 10.74
N LEU A 125 -2.78 6.12 10.10
CA LEU A 125 -3.15 5.36 8.89
C LEU A 125 -4.41 4.54 9.16
N LEU A 126 -4.40 3.71 10.20
CA LEU A 126 -5.54 2.86 10.57
C LEU A 126 -6.78 3.67 10.92
N HIS A 127 -6.63 4.75 11.68
CA HIS A 127 -7.75 5.61 12.05
C HIS A 127 -8.43 6.20 10.82
N GLU A 128 -7.66 6.74 9.88
CA GLU A 128 -8.21 7.35 8.66
C GLU A 128 -8.88 6.31 7.75
N ALA A 129 -8.28 5.13 7.58
CA ALA A 129 -8.86 4.06 6.77
C ALA A 129 -10.18 3.55 7.36
N LEU A 130 -10.20 3.28 8.67
CA LEU A 130 -11.38 2.76 9.38
C LEU A 130 -12.46 3.82 9.66
N ALA A 131 -12.20 5.09 9.38
CA ALA A 131 -13.20 6.15 9.46
C ALA A 131 -14.25 6.09 8.34
N THR A 132 -14.05 5.21 7.34
CA THR A 132 -14.95 5.04 6.19
C THR A 132 -15.55 3.62 6.14
N ASP A 133 -16.77 3.51 5.62
CA ASP A 133 -17.43 2.20 5.43
C ASP A 133 -16.61 1.29 4.49
N TRP A 134 -16.14 1.85 3.36
CA TRP A 134 -15.36 1.11 2.37
C TRP A 134 -13.97 0.71 2.87
N GLY A 135 -13.30 1.56 3.65
CA GLY A 135 -12.06 1.18 4.31
C GLY A 135 -12.27 0.03 5.29
N THR A 136 -13.35 0.07 6.09
CA THR A 136 -13.72 -1.05 6.96
C THR A 136 -14.00 -2.33 6.17
N THR A 137 -14.69 -2.23 5.02
CA THR A 137 -14.92 -3.36 4.11
C THR A 137 -13.63 -3.97 3.59
N ALA A 138 -12.63 -3.17 3.20
CA ALA A 138 -11.33 -3.66 2.76
C ALA A 138 -10.65 -4.57 3.80
N PHE A 139 -10.62 -4.12 5.05
CA PHE A 139 -10.08 -4.93 6.16
C PHE A 139 -10.92 -6.17 6.41
N ALA A 140 -12.25 -6.05 6.43
CA ALA A 140 -13.14 -7.19 6.68
C ALA A 140 -12.98 -8.31 5.64
N VAL A 141 -12.80 -7.94 4.37
CA VAL A 141 -12.55 -8.91 3.28
C VAL A 141 -11.18 -9.54 3.43
N LEU A 142 -10.11 -8.77 3.65
CA LEU A 142 -8.78 -9.34 3.88
C LEU A 142 -8.80 -10.36 5.03
N PHE A 143 -9.45 -10.02 6.16
CA PHE A 143 -9.55 -10.93 7.30
C PHE A 143 -10.45 -12.15 7.05
N SER A 144 -11.38 -12.10 6.11
CA SER A 144 -12.25 -13.24 5.80
C SER A 144 -11.62 -14.18 4.78
N THR A 145 -10.87 -13.66 3.80
CA THR A 145 -10.26 -14.45 2.72
C THR A 145 -8.84 -14.90 3.04
N ALA A 146 -8.08 -14.16 3.83
CA ALA A 146 -6.69 -14.49 4.23
C ALA A 146 -6.57 -14.95 5.70
N ALA A 147 -7.66 -15.45 6.30
CA ALA A 147 -7.71 -15.76 7.73
C ALA A 147 -6.62 -16.75 8.18
N GLU A 148 -6.34 -17.79 7.39
CA GLU A 148 -5.32 -18.79 7.71
C GLU A 148 -3.92 -18.19 7.69
N GLU A 149 -3.59 -17.40 6.66
CA GLU A 149 -2.30 -16.71 6.53
C GLU A 149 -2.09 -15.68 7.64
N ILE A 150 -3.14 -14.94 8.00
CA ILE A 150 -3.08 -13.97 9.10
C ILE A 150 -2.86 -14.67 10.45
N ILE A 151 -3.49 -15.83 10.66
CA ILE A 151 -3.27 -16.65 11.86
C ILE A 151 -1.85 -17.22 11.88
N GLU A 152 -1.33 -17.67 10.74
CA GLU A 152 0.05 -18.15 10.61
C GLU A 152 1.05 -17.05 10.98
N ILE A 153 0.92 -15.87 10.38
CA ILE A 153 1.74 -14.69 10.69
C ILE A 153 1.60 -14.29 12.16
N ALA A 154 0.38 -14.23 12.70
CA ALA A 154 0.15 -13.86 14.10
C ALA A 154 0.80 -14.85 15.07
N ASN A 155 0.74 -16.16 14.77
CA ASN A 155 1.43 -17.18 15.56
C ASN A 155 2.93 -17.08 15.44
N GLU A 156 3.45 -16.72 14.26
CA GLU A 156 4.88 -16.51 14.07
C GLU A 156 5.39 -15.30 14.86
N ILE A 157 4.66 -14.17 14.85
CA ILE A 157 4.94 -13.00 15.69
C ILE A 157 4.93 -13.39 17.17
N TYR A 158 3.92 -14.16 17.61
CA TYR A 158 3.82 -14.61 19.00
C TYR A 158 5.00 -15.53 19.39
N ALA A 159 5.42 -16.42 18.51
CA ALA A 159 6.45 -17.41 18.78
C ALA A 159 7.88 -16.85 18.67
N ARG A 160 8.12 -15.92 17.74
CA ARG A 160 9.46 -15.46 17.36
C ARG A 160 9.74 -13.99 17.72
N GLY A 161 8.72 -13.27 18.19
CA GLY A 161 8.79 -11.82 18.41
C GLY A 161 8.63 -11.05 17.10
N ALA A 162 8.21 -9.78 17.22
CA ALA A 162 7.83 -8.94 16.08
C ALA A 162 8.93 -8.76 15.01
N HIS A 163 10.21 -8.83 15.40
CA HIS A 163 11.35 -8.47 14.55
C HIS A 163 11.96 -9.62 13.72
N ASN A 164 11.21 -10.67 13.40
CA ASN A 164 11.72 -11.84 12.65
C ASN A 164 10.91 -12.05 11.37
N SER A 165 11.57 -12.28 10.23
CA SER A 165 10.90 -12.57 8.96
C SER A 165 10.41 -14.03 8.87
N GLY A 166 9.23 -14.21 8.27
CA GLY A 166 8.56 -15.51 8.07
C GLY A 166 8.24 -15.78 6.59
N PRO A 167 8.25 -17.05 6.15
CA PRO A 167 7.81 -17.43 4.81
C PRO A 167 6.28 -17.38 4.70
N THR A 168 5.74 -16.97 3.55
CA THR A 168 4.31 -17.11 3.23
C THR A 168 4.10 -18.13 2.12
N THR A 169 2.86 -18.56 1.90
CA THR A 169 2.54 -19.48 0.80
C THR A 169 2.48 -18.80 -0.57
N SER A 170 2.51 -17.46 -0.62
CA SER A 170 2.74 -16.68 -1.84
C SER A 170 4.22 -16.82 -2.25
N ASP A 171 4.49 -16.95 -3.56
CA ASP A 171 5.83 -17.01 -4.18
C ASP A 171 6.68 -15.73 -3.95
N HIS A 172 6.27 -14.86 -3.03
CA HIS A 172 6.83 -13.55 -2.75
C HIS A 172 7.52 -13.56 -1.39
N ASP A 173 8.66 -14.24 -1.36
CA ASP A 173 9.60 -14.23 -0.25
C ASP A 173 10.12 -12.81 0.00
N VAL A 174 9.61 -12.20 1.07
CA VAL A 174 10.35 -11.61 2.20
C VAL A 174 9.43 -10.59 2.85
N ILE A 175 8.95 -10.91 4.05
CA ILE A 175 8.30 -9.92 4.91
C ILE A 175 9.35 -9.33 5.85
N PRO A 176 9.63 -8.02 5.82
CA PRO A 176 10.15 -7.31 6.97
C PRO A 176 9.01 -7.21 7.99
N LEU A 177 9.06 -8.01 9.04
CA LEU A 177 8.14 -7.91 10.17
C LEU A 177 8.75 -6.91 11.16
N ALA A 178 7.99 -5.83 11.41
CA ALA A 178 8.33 -4.61 12.16
C ALA A 178 9.33 -4.79 13.32
#